data_AF-A0A800LWX1-F1
#
_entry.id   AF-A0A800LWX1-F1
#
_cell.length_a   1.000
_cell.length_b   1.000
_cell.length_c   1.000
_cell.angle_alpha   90.00
_cell.angle_beta   90.00
_cell.angle_gamma   90.00
#
_symmetry.space_group_name_H-M   'P 1'
#
loop_
_entity.id
_entity.type
_entity.pdbx_description
1 polymer ?
#
loop_
_entity_poly.entity_id
_entity_poly.type
_entity_poly.pdbx_seq_one_letter_code
_entity_poly.pdbx_strand_id
1 'polypeptide(L)'
;TGALLAVNAMDIRVKDIRLLGPSGLDTSLPPGELPGQARRIYDLLAETPEYTSSSEALAGALADRGLADGRLGIEIGGLTPARYEALKELLPHARWLDCSNLILLLRMVKSRDEIERLTRAAEISERAAMDAMERARPGQNIQEVVHHFRAKLGEMNADLDHFAFGYHGLGICTEPDFILGDSPV
;
A
#
# COMPACT_ATOMS: atom_id res chain seq x y z
N THR A 1 9.02 22.88 -18.02
CA THR A 1 8.90 22.11 -16.76
C THR A 1 7.42 21.83 -16.58
N GLY A 2 7.02 20.57 -16.76
CA GLY A 2 5.61 20.16 -16.66
C GLY A 2 5.24 19.72 -15.24
N ALA A 3 3.99 19.34 -15.05
CA ALA A 3 3.50 18.76 -13.79
C ALA A 3 4.41 17.62 -13.31
N LEU A 4 4.83 17.66 -12.04
CA LEU A 4 5.62 16.60 -11.42
C LEU A 4 4.66 15.51 -10.92
N LEU A 5 4.60 14.36 -11.60
CA LEU A 5 3.87 13.20 -11.10
C LEU A 5 4.81 12.33 -10.27
N ALA A 6 4.48 12.19 -9.00
CA ALA A 6 5.23 11.44 -8.01
C ALA A 6 4.42 10.24 -7.53
N VAL A 7 4.68 9.04 -8.06
CA VAL A 7 3.95 7.83 -7.67
C VAL A 7 4.95 6.73 -7.31
N ASN A 8 4.95 6.33 -6.04
CA ASN A 8 5.85 5.30 -5.52
C ASN A 8 5.47 3.87 -5.94
N ALA A 9 4.27 3.66 -6.47
CA ALA A 9 3.75 2.35 -6.89
C ALA A 9 3.28 2.41 -8.36
N MET A 10 4.25 2.47 -9.29
CA MET A 10 3.97 2.57 -10.72
C MET A 10 3.31 1.32 -11.28
N ASP A 11 3.70 0.14 -10.79
CA ASP A 11 3.12 -1.15 -11.17
C ASP A 11 1.78 -1.44 -10.48
N ILE A 12 0.88 -0.46 -10.49
CA ILE A 12 -0.49 -0.65 -10.04
C ILE A 12 -1.30 -1.26 -11.18
N ARG A 13 -2.04 -2.35 -10.91
CA ARG A 13 -2.98 -2.97 -11.88
C ARG A 13 -4.42 -2.47 -11.77
N VAL A 14 -4.67 -1.57 -10.83
CA VAL A 14 -5.99 -0.97 -10.59
C VAL A 14 -6.39 -0.11 -11.79
N LYS A 15 -7.64 -0.27 -12.23
CA LYS A 15 -8.22 0.41 -13.40
C LYS A 15 -9.21 1.52 -13.04
N ASP A 16 -9.65 1.55 -11.79
CA ASP A 16 -10.59 2.53 -11.28
C ASP A 16 -10.08 3.00 -9.93
N ILE A 17 -9.80 4.29 -9.85
CA ILE A 17 -9.30 4.97 -8.65
C ILE A 17 -10.41 5.91 -8.20
N ARG A 18 -10.66 5.96 -6.89
CA ARG A 18 -11.55 6.94 -6.26
C ARG A 18 -10.78 7.63 -5.14
N LEU A 19 -10.80 8.96 -5.14
CA LEU A 19 -9.96 9.73 -4.24
C LEU A 19 -10.72 10.21 -3.02
N LEU A 20 -10.10 10.04 -1.86
CA LEU A 20 -10.41 10.83 -0.68
C LEU A 20 -9.58 12.11 -0.73
N GLY A 21 -10.24 13.25 -0.93
CA GLY A 21 -9.58 14.53 -1.07
C GLY A 21 -8.91 14.74 -2.44
N PRO A 22 -8.10 15.79 -2.57
CA PRO A 22 -7.50 16.17 -3.85
C PRO A 22 -6.49 15.14 -4.34
N SER A 23 -6.37 14.99 -5.66
CA SER A 23 -5.39 14.09 -6.29
C SER A 23 -3.94 14.45 -6.00
N GLY A 24 -3.68 15.66 -5.50
CA GLY A 24 -2.35 16.21 -5.32
C GLY A 24 -1.64 16.51 -6.66
N LEU A 25 -2.33 16.34 -7.79
CA LEU A 25 -1.80 16.72 -9.09
C LEU A 25 -1.78 18.24 -9.22
N ASP A 26 -0.61 18.77 -9.54
CA ASP A 26 -0.53 20.12 -10.08
C ASP A 26 -0.89 20.09 -11.57
N THR A 27 -2.11 20.52 -11.90
CA THR A 27 -2.61 20.62 -13.28
C THR A 27 -2.44 22.01 -13.86
N SER A 28 -1.73 22.92 -13.19
CA SER A 28 -1.49 24.29 -13.67
C SER A 28 -0.64 24.35 -14.94
N LEU A 29 0.12 23.29 -15.21
CA LEU A 29 0.93 23.10 -16.41
C LEU A 29 0.61 21.76 -17.06
N PRO A 30 0.69 21.66 -18.39
CA PRO A 30 0.55 20.37 -19.06
C PRO A 30 1.63 19.40 -18.55
N PRO A 31 1.32 18.10 -18.43
CA PRO A 31 2.32 17.11 -18.05
C PRO A 31 3.44 17.10 -19.11
N GLY A 32 4.67 16.90 -18.65
CA GLY A 32 5.79 16.58 -19.55
C GLY A 32 5.59 15.22 -20.22
N GLU A 33 6.64 14.70 -20.85
CA GLU A 33 6.62 13.33 -21.34
C GLU A 33 6.54 12.36 -20.14
N LEU A 34 5.46 11.58 -20.08
CA LEU A 34 5.24 10.59 -19.03
C LEU A 34 5.35 9.18 -19.63
N PRO A 35 6.22 8.30 -19.10
CA PRO A 35 6.29 6.89 -19.51
C PRO A 35 4.93 6.20 -19.39
N GLY A 36 4.65 5.17 -20.20
CA GLY A 36 3.29 4.63 -20.38
C GLY A 36 2.48 4.35 -19.10
N GLN A 37 3.06 3.67 -18.09
CA GLN A 37 2.36 3.43 -16.82
C GLN A 37 2.14 4.74 -16.02
N ALA A 38 3.08 5.68 -16.07
CA ALA A 38 2.94 7.00 -15.45
C ALA A 38 1.82 7.80 -16.07
N ARG A 39 1.74 7.78 -17.41
CA ARG A 39 0.67 8.45 -18.15
C ARG A 39 -0.69 7.89 -17.76
N ARG A 40 -0.82 6.56 -17.66
CA ARG A 40 -2.06 5.91 -17.24
C ARG A 40 -2.50 6.35 -15.84
N ILE A 41 -1.58 6.39 -14.88
CA ILE A 41 -1.90 6.81 -13.51
C ILE A 41 -2.26 8.29 -13.47
N TYR A 42 -1.53 9.14 -14.22
CA TYR A 42 -1.87 10.55 -14.39
C TYR A 42 -3.31 10.72 -14.87
N ASP A 43 -3.67 10.04 -15.95
CA ASP A 43 -5.01 10.15 -16.55
C ASP A 43 -6.08 9.68 -15.55
N LEU A 44 -5.86 8.56 -14.85
CA LEU A 44 -6.77 8.09 -13.79
C LEU A 44 -6.95 9.09 -12.65
N LEU A 45 -5.87 9.75 -12.21
CA LEU A 45 -5.89 10.74 -11.14
C LEU A 45 -6.50 12.09 -11.58
N ALA A 46 -6.38 12.42 -12.87
CA ALA A 46 -6.96 13.64 -13.44
C ALA A 46 -8.46 13.51 -13.71
N GLU A 47 -8.94 12.30 -14.05
CA GLU A 47 -10.34 12.05 -14.40
C GLU A 47 -11.21 11.62 -13.21
N THR A 48 -10.62 11.07 -12.15
CA THR A 48 -11.39 10.59 -11.00
C THR A 48 -12.07 11.72 -10.24
N PRO A 49 -13.35 11.54 -9.82
CA PRO A 49 -13.99 12.43 -8.87
C PRO A 49 -13.26 12.46 -7.52
N GLU A 50 -13.25 13.64 -6.91
CA GLU A 50 -12.79 13.85 -5.53
C GLU A 50 -13.97 13.69 -4.57
N TYR A 51 -13.79 12.87 -3.54
CA TYR A 51 -14.79 12.63 -2.51
C TYR A 51 -14.34 13.23 -1.19
N THR A 52 -15.30 13.62 -0.33
CA THR A 52 -14.98 14.26 0.95
C THR A 52 -14.65 13.23 2.03
N SER A 53 -15.05 11.97 1.83
CA SER A 53 -14.70 10.85 2.70
C SER A 53 -14.40 9.58 1.91
N SER A 54 -13.62 8.67 2.50
CA SER A 54 -13.40 7.34 1.91
C SER A 54 -14.67 6.50 1.84
N SER A 55 -15.64 6.74 2.71
CA SER A 55 -16.96 6.09 2.65
C SER A 55 -17.75 6.54 1.43
N GLU A 56 -17.74 7.84 1.09
CA GLU A 56 -18.34 8.38 -0.14
C GLU A 56 -17.66 7.83 -1.39
N ALA A 57 -16.32 7.82 -1.41
CA ALA A 57 -15.54 7.26 -2.51
C ALA A 57 -15.91 5.79 -2.77
N LEU A 58 -16.03 4.99 -1.71
CA LEU A 58 -16.43 3.59 -1.80
C LEU A 58 -17.89 3.46 -2.27
N ALA A 59 -18.80 4.24 -1.72
CA ALA A 59 -20.21 4.21 -2.10
C ALA A 59 -20.41 4.55 -3.57
N GLY A 60 -19.72 5.59 -4.07
CA GLY A 60 -19.72 5.95 -5.49
C GLY A 60 -19.20 4.83 -6.39
N ALA A 61 -18.06 4.23 -6.04
CA ALA A 61 -17.52 3.08 -6.79
C ALA A 61 -18.47 1.88 -6.83
N LEU A 62 -19.21 1.61 -5.75
CA LEU A 62 -20.19 0.53 -5.68
C LEU A 62 -21.44 0.86 -6.51
N ALA A 63 -21.92 2.10 -6.45
CA ALA A 63 -23.08 2.55 -7.22
C ALA A 63 -22.82 2.49 -8.73
N ASP A 64 -21.66 2.97 -9.19
CA ASP A 64 -21.26 2.92 -10.61
C ASP A 64 -21.17 1.49 -11.17
N ARG A 65 -21.03 0.49 -10.28
CA ARG A 65 -21.01 -0.94 -10.61
C ARG A 65 -22.38 -1.62 -10.48
N GLY A 66 -23.43 -0.88 -10.14
CA GLY A 66 -24.76 -1.44 -9.88
C GLY A 66 -24.82 -2.31 -8.61
N LEU A 67 -23.91 -2.10 -7.65
CA LEU A 67 -23.79 -2.87 -6.43
C LEU A 67 -24.38 -2.15 -5.20
N ALA A 68 -24.98 -0.97 -5.38
CA ALA A 68 -25.50 -0.13 -4.29
C ALA A 68 -26.55 -0.83 -3.41
N ASP A 69 -27.34 -1.74 -4.01
CA ASP A 69 -28.38 -2.52 -3.31
C ASP A 69 -27.95 -3.99 -3.10
N GLY A 70 -26.66 -4.26 -3.28
CA GLY A 70 -26.08 -5.60 -3.29
C GLY A 70 -25.91 -6.20 -1.89
N ARG A 71 -25.45 -7.45 -1.87
CA ARG A 71 -24.97 -8.13 -0.66
C ARG A 71 -23.45 -7.99 -0.61
N LEU A 72 -22.97 -7.15 0.30
CA LEU A 72 -21.58 -6.69 0.32
C LEU A 72 -20.88 -7.23 1.57
N GLY A 73 -19.82 -8.02 1.35
CA GLY A 73 -18.96 -8.53 2.41
C GLY A 73 -17.81 -7.58 2.70
N ILE A 74 -17.61 -7.21 3.96
CA ILE A 74 -16.53 -6.32 4.41
C ILE A 74 -15.93 -6.81 5.73
N GLU A 75 -14.69 -6.41 6.03
CA GLU A 75 -14.08 -6.63 7.36
C GLU A 75 -14.60 -5.57 8.35
N ILE A 76 -15.78 -5.78 8.93
CA ILE A 76 -16.43 -4.79 9.81
C ILE A 76 -15.53 -4.46 11.00
N GLY A 77 -14.81 -5.43 11.56
CA GLY A 77 -13.88 -5.21 12.67
C GLY A 77 -12.69 -4.29 12.35
N GLY A 78 -12.37 -4.11 11.06
CA GLY A 78 -11.35 -3.16 10.60
C GLY A 78 -11.86 -1.73 10.40
N LEU A 79 -13.17 -1.50 10.49
CA LEU A 79 -13.78 -0.18 10.34
C LEU A 79 -14.03 0.47 11.70
N THR A 80 -13.89 1.79 11.73
CA THR A 80 -14.41 2.56 12.87
C THR A 80 -15.94 2.56 12.83
N PRO A 81 -16.62 2.62 13.99
CA PRO A 81 -18.09 2.69 14.02
C PRO A 81 -18.64 3.80 13.14
N ALA A 82 -18.02 5.00 13.18
CA ALA A 82 -18.42 6.14 12.36
C ALA A 82 -18.36 5.85 10.84
N ARG A 83 -17.32 5.15 10.36
CA ARG A 83 -17.21 4.78 8.94
C ARG A 83 -18.27 3.75 8.54
N TYR A 84 -18.56 2.80 9.43
CA TYR A 84 -19.59 1.80 9.19
C TYR A 84 -21.00 2.42 9.15
N GLU A 85 -21.32 3.33 10.07
CA GLU A 85 -22.58 4.09 10.03
C GLU A 85 -22.71 4.91 8.75
N ALA A 86 -21.66 5.66 8.36
CA ALA A 86 -21.67 6.43 7.13
C ALA A 86 -21.93 5.57 5.88
N LEU A 87 -21.37 4.35 5.81
CA LEU A 87 -21.64 3.44 4.69
C LEU A 87 -23.09 2.95 4.65
N LYS A 88 -23.73 2.74 5.81
CA LYS A 88 -25.15 2.38 5.87
C LYS A 88 -26.05 3.55 5.48
N GLU A 89 -25.68 4.77 5.82
CA GLU A 89 -26.41 5.98 5.40
C GLU A 89 -26.29 6.22 3.90
N LEU A 90 -25.09 6.04 3.33
CA LEU A 90 -24.82 6.24 1.90
C LEU A 90 -25.43 5.13 1.02
N LEU A 91 -25.47 3.89 1.50
CA LEU A 91 -26.01 2.73 0.80
C LEU A 91 -27.08 2.03 1.67
N PRO A 92 -28.26 2.65 1.86
CA PRO A 92 -29.27 2.18 2.81
C PRO A 92 -29.93 0.86 2.40
N HIS A 93 -29.82 0.47 1.14
CA HIS A 93 -30.36 -0.76 0.60
C HIS A 93 -29.32 -1.89 0.49
N ALA A 94 -28.02 -1.58 0.68
CA ALA A 94 -26.99 -2.59 0.72
C ALA A 94 -27.16 -3.48 1.96
N ARG A 95 -27.00 -4.79 1.77
CA ARG A 95 -26.87 -5.74 2.87
C ARG A 95 -25.39 -5.95 3.20
N TRP A 96 -24.92 -5.28 4.23
CA TRP A 96 -23.57 -5.45 4.76
C TRP A 96 -23.44 -6.76 5.55
N LEU A 97 -22.41 -7.54 5.23
CA LEU A 97 -22.08 -8.81 5.86
C LEU A 97 -20.66 -8.72 6.45
N ASP A 98 -20.50 -9.15 7.69
CA ASP A 98 -19.18 -9.30 8.28
C ASP A 98 -18.47 -10.51 7.67
N CYS A 99 -17.45 -10.25 6.87
CA CYS A 99 -16.61 -11.26 6.25
C CYS A 99 -15.23 -11.37 6.89
N SER A 100 -15.00 -10.75 8.05
CA SER A 100 -13.70 -10.77 8.75
C SER A 100 -13.19 -12.20 8.95
N ASN A 101 -14.03 -13.09 9.51
CA ASN A 101 -13.65 -14.50 9.70
C ASN A 101 -13.47 -15.27 8.39
N LEU A 102 -14.28 -14.99 7.37
CA LEU A 102 -14.14 -15.63 6.06
C LEU A 102 -12.77 -15.31 5.45
N ILE A 103 -12.38 -14.03 5.48
CA ILE A 103 -11.09 -13.57 4.96
C ILE A 103 -9.94 -14.16 5.77
N LEU A 104 -10.05 -14.23 7.10
CA LEU A 104 -9.06 -14.90 7.95
C LEU A 104 -8.88 -16.38 7.58
N LEU A 105 -9.98 -17.10 7.36
CA LEU A 105 -9.93 -18.51 6.96
C LEU A 105 -9.25 -18.70 5.60
N LEU A 106 -9.57 -17.85 4.62
CA LEU A 106 -8.93 -17.87 3.31
C LEU A 106 -7.41 -17.62 3.43
N ARG A 107 -7.00 -16.69 4.31
CA ARG A 107 -5.58 -16.38 4.56
C ARG A 107 -4.82 -17.50 5.26
N MET A 108 -5.47 -18.54 5.80
CA MET A 108 -4.77 -19.68 6.40
C MET A 108 -4.11 -20.57 5.35
N VAL A 109 -4.68 -20.69 4.16
CA VAL A 109 -4.14 -21.50 3.07
C VAL A 109 -3.30 -20.60 2.17
N LYS A 110 -1.98 -20.76 2.21
CA LYS A 110 -1.05 -19.97 1.41
C LYS A 110 -0.92 -20.51 0.00
N SER A 111 -0.91 -19.61 -0.98
CA SER A 111 -0.47 -19.93 -2.33
C SER A 111 1.01 -20.30 -2.37
N ARG A 112 1.46 -20.91 -3.46
CA ARG A 112 2.87 -21.27 -3.64
C ARG A 112 3.78 -20.04 -3.56
N ASP A 113 3.43 -18.96 -4.26
CA ASP A 113 4.21 -17.72 -4.27
C ASP A 113 4.28 -17.08 -2.86
N GLU A 114 3.20 -17.15 -2.07
CA GLU A 114 3.21 -16.69 -0.68
C GLU A 114 4.14 -17.55 0.19
N ILE A 115 4.11 -18.87 0.03
CA ILE A 115 5.00 -19.78 0.76
C ILE A 115 6.45 -19.47 0.40
N GLU A 116 6.78 -19.32 -0.88
CA GLU A 116 8.14 -18.98 -1.35
C GLU A 116 8.63 -17.66 -0.74
N ARG A 117 7.78 -16.62 -0.70
CA ARG A 117 8.11 -15.35 -0.03
C ARG A 117 8.29 -15.49 1.48
N LEU A 118 7.42 -16.23 2.16
CA LEU A 118 7.51 -16.48 3.60
C LEU A 118 8.77 -17.27 3.96
N THR A 119 9.10 -18.29 3.17
CA THR A 119 10.34 -19.07 3.30
C THR A 119 11.54 -18.15 3.16
N ARG A 120 11.56 -17.30 2.11
CA ARG A 120 12.66 -16.37 1.91
C ARG A 120 12.81 -15.37 3.06
N ALA A 121 11.70 -14.82 3.56
CA ALA A 121 11.71 -13.92 4.71
C ALA A 121 12.23 -14.59 5.98
N ALA A 122 11.85 -15.86 6.21
CA ALA A 122 12.34 -16.65 7.34
C ALA A 122 13.86 -16.90 7.24
N GLU A 123 14.36 -17.34 6.08
CA GLU A 123 15.79 -17.55 5.84
C GLU A 123 16.63 -16.29 6.09
N ILE A 124 16.15 -15.14 5.60
CA ILE A 124 16.80 -13.84 5.82
C ILE A 124 16.80 -13.51 7.32
N SER A 125 15.67 -13.68 7.99
CA SER A 125 15.54 -13.40 9.43
C SER A 125 16.46 -14.28 10.27
N GLU A 126 16.52 -15.58 9.98
CA GLU A 126 17.40 -16.52 10.66
C GLU A 126 18.87 -16.15 10.48
N ARG A 127 19.30 -15.85 9.25
CA ARG A 127 20.66 -15.41 8.97
C ARG A 127 21.03 -14.12 9.70
N ALA A 128 20.14 -13.14 9.71
CA ALA A 128 20.35 -11.89 10.43
C ALA A 128 20.45 -12.12 11.94
N ALA A 129 19.58 -12.97 12.49
CA ALA A 129 19.58 -13.30 13.90
C ALA A 129 20.85 -14.04 14.32
N MET A 130 21.30 -15.02 13.53
CA MET A 130 22.55 -15.74 13.78
C MET A 130 23.77 -14.80 13.79
N ASP A 131 23.88 -13.92 12.80
CA ASP A 131 25.00 -12.95 12.72
C ASP A 131 24.99 -11.97 13.91
N ALA A 132 23.81 -11.50 14.34
CA ALA A 132 23.67 -10.66 15.52
C ALA A 132 24.08 -11.38 16.80
N MET A 133 23.66 -12.64 16.97
CA MET A 133 24.00 -13.47 18.13
C MET A 133 25.48 -13.83 18.19
N GLU A 134 26.11 -14.13 17.04
CA GLU A 134 27.56 -14.40 16.96
C GLU A 134 28.42 -13.19 17.35
N ARG A 135 27.87 -11.98 17.25
CA ARG A 135 28.55 -10.72 17.62
C ARG A 135 28.29 -10.29 19.06
N ALA A 136 27.23 -10.79 19.69
CA ALA A 136 26.88 -10.43 21.06
C ALA A 136 28.00 -10.79 22.04
N ARG A 137 28.35 -9.87 22.96
CA ARG A 137 29.38 -10.08 23.99
C ARG A 137 28.86 -9.72 25.38
N PRO A 138 29.35 -10.37 26.46
CA PRO A 138 29.04 -9.95 27.83
C PRO A 138 29.37 -8.46 28.05
N GLY A 139 28.48 -7.74 28.73
CA GLY A 139 28.61 -6.30 28.98
C GLY A 139 28.16 -5.39 27.83
N GLN A 140 27.80 -5.95 26.67
CA GLN A 140 27.23 -5.18 25.56
C GLN A 140 25.79 -4.77 25.83
N ASN A 141 25.39 -3.58 25.36
CA ASN A 141 23.99 -3.16 25.38
C ASN A 141 23.17 -3.98 24.36
N ILE A 142 22.06 -4.58 24.81
CA ILE A 142 21.20 -5.39 23.94
C ILE A 142 20.64 -4.60 22.73
N GLN A 143 20.49 -3.29 22.84
CA GLN A 143 20.05 -2.45 21.71
C GLN A 143 21.04 -2.48 20.56
N GLU A 144 22.34 -2.59 20.82
CA GLU A 144 23.35 -2.69 19.76
C GLU A 144 23.20 -4.00 18.97
N VAL A 145 22.88 -5.10 19.66
CA VAL A 145 22.60 -6.40 19.02
C VAL A 145 21.33 -6.32 18.17
N VAL A 146 20.28 -5.65 18.66
CA VAL A 146 19.03 -5.43 17.91
C VAL A 146 19.25 -4.53 16.70
N HIS A 147 20.04 -3.47 16.82
CA HIS A 147 20.39 -2.60 15.69
C HIS A 147 21.17 -3.35 14.62
N HIS A 148 22.11 -4.20 15.04
CA HIS A 148 22.86 -5.05 14.12
C HIS A 148 21.93 -6.01 13.36
N PHE A 149 21.02 -6.67 14.06
CA PHE A 149 19.99 -7.51 13.43
C PHE A 149 19.18 -6.75 12.37
N ARG A 150 18.69 -5.55 12.70
CA ARG A 150 17.89 -4.72 11.78
C ARG A 150 18.69 -4.26 10.56
N ALA A 151 19.94 -3.83 10.76
CA ALA A 151 20.83 -3.46 9.66
C ALA A 151 21.05 -4.67 8.73
N LYS A 152 21.26 -5.85 9.32
CA LYS A 152 21.52 -7.07 8.56
C LYS A 152 20.32 -7.55 7.75
N LEU A 153 19.09 -7.33 8.23
CA LEU A 153 17.87 -7.54 7.44
C LEU A 153 17.86 -6.63 6.20
N GLY A 154 18.10 -5.33 6.39
CA GLY A 154 18.12 -4.35 5.29
C GLY A 154 19.21 -4.64 4.25
N GLU A 155 20.41 -5.06 4.67
CA GLU A 155 21.48 -5.51 3.76
C GLU A 155 21.07 -6.69 2.85
N MET A 156 20.06 -7.47 3.27
CA MET A 156 19.54 -8.61 2.52
C MET A 156 18.23 -8.29 1.79
N ASN A 157 17.87 -7.01 1.69
CA ASN A 157 16.65 -6.51 1.08
C ASN A 157 15.38 -7.05 1.77
N ALA A 158 15.42 -7.17 3.11
CA ALA A 158 14.22 -7.40 3.90
C ALA A 158 13.86 -6.13 4.67
N ASP A 159 12.58 -5.76 4.58
CA ASP A 159 12.02 -4.65 5.33
C ASP A 159 11.26 -5.10 6.57
N LEU A 160 11.33 -4.27 7.62
CA LEU A 160 10.50 -4.37 8.81
C LEU A 160 9.34 -3.37 8.81
N ASP A 161 9.39 -2.40 7.91
CA ASP A 161 8.47 -1.27 7.88
C ASP A 161 7.52 -1.36 6.68
N HIS A 162 6.34 -0.75 6.83
CA HIS A 162 5.33 -0.65 5.77
C HIS A 162 5.48 0.64 4.95
N PHE A 163 6.64 1.29 5.04
CA PHE A 163 6.87 2.66 4.60
C PHE A 163 8.15 2.73 3.79
N ALA A 164 8.03 3.20 2.54
CA ALA A 164 9.17 3.39 1.65
C ALA A 164 9.44 4.87 1.41
N PHE A 165 10.74 5.19 1.37
CA PHE A 165 11.26 6.47 0.93
C PHE A 165 11.57 6.37 -0.57
N GLY A 166 10.90 7.16 -1.39
CA GLY A 166 11.20 7.30 -2.81
C GLY A 166 11.70 8.71 -3.13
N TYR A 167 12.46 8.86 -4.23
CA TYR A 167 12.91 10.17 -4.73
C TYR A 167 11.75 11.17 -4.90
N HIS A 168 10.58 10.65 -5.28
CA HIS A 168 9.39 11.44 -5.54
C HIS A 168 8.47 11.63 -4.31
N GLY A 169 8.80 11.06 -3.15
CA GLY A 169 8.05 11.28 -1.92
C GLY A 169 7.92 10.06 -1.03
N LEU A 170 7.04 10.19 -0.04
CA LEU A 170 6.78 9.18 0.98
C LEU A 170 5.53 8.36 0.63
N GLY A 171 5.57 7.03 0.78
CA GLY A 171 4.41 6.21 0.48
C GLY A 171 4.46 4.79 1.01
N ILE A 172 3.34 4.09 0.84
CA ILE A 172 3.21 2.66 1.12
C ILE A 172 3.65 1.91 -0.14
N CYS A 173 4.94 1.68 -0.26
CA CYS A 173 5.55 0.79 -1.23
C CYS A 173 6.59 -0.06 -0.49
N THR A 174 6.98 -1.20 -1.05
CA THR A 174 8.05 -2.03 -0.48
C THR A 174 9.39 -1.79 -1.18
N GLU A 175 9.39 -1.39 -2.46
CA GLU A 175 10.63 -1.24 -3.24
C GLU A 175 10.52 -0.08 -4.23
N PRO A 176 11.35 0.99 -4.11
CA PRO A 176 11.48 2.00 -5.15
C PRO A 176 12.52 1.57 -6.20
N ASP A 177 12.14 1.54 -7.48
CA ASP A 177 13.03 1.11 -8.59
C ASP A 177 13.88 2.25 -9.19
N PHE A 178 13.93 3.42 -8.53
CA PHE A 178 14.64 4.59 -9.06
C PHE A 178 16.14 4.52 -8.76
N ILE A 179 16.97 4.79 -9.78
CA ILE A 179 18.42 4.88 -9.64
C ILE A 179 18.82 6.34 -9.50
N LEU A 180 19.41 6.72 -8.36
CA LEU A 180 19.96 8.06 -8.17
C LEU A 180 21.11 8.30 -9.16
N GLY A 181 20.96 9.28 -10.04
CA GLY A 181 21.99 9.73 -10.98
C GLY A 181 21.99 11.25 -11.12
N ASP A 182 23.02 11.78 -11.80
CA ASP A 182 23.18 13.23 -12.01
C ASP A 182 22.14 13.83 -12.99
N SER A 183 21.33 12.98 -13.64
CA SER A 183 20.30 13.39 -14.59
C SER A 183 18.91 13.27 -13.98
N PRO A 184 18.02 14.27 -14.14
CA PRO A 184 16.69 14.29 -13.54
C PRO A 184 15.65 13.43 -14.29
N VAL A 185 16.06 12.30 -14.89
CA VAL A 185 15.18 11.43 -15.68
C VAL A 185 15.01 10.08 -15.00
#